data_AF-A0A834ZGI3-F1
#
_entry.id   AF-A0A834ZGI3-F1
#
_cell.length_a   1.000
_cell.length_b   1.000
_cell.length_c   1.000
_cell.angle_alpha   90.00
_cell.angle_beta   90.00
_cell.angle_gamma   90.00
#
_symmetry.space_group_name_H-M   'P 1'
#
loop_
_entity.id
_entity.type
_entity.pdbx_description
1 polymer ?
#
loop_
_entity_poly.entity_id
_entity_poly.type
_entity_poly.pdbx_seq_one_letter_code
_entity_poly.pdbx_strand_id
1 'polypeptide(L)'
;MARRICVVLAIVVAALLQCSAAQTTHVVGDDLGWQVPPGGSIAYATWASLQTFKVGDTLVFNFKNDTQDVAKVTKAAYEACNGTNPISLISTSPASFILDTEGEHYFIGTLDRRCALGQKLAINVTASSPVPAPTPSAPRTPVTYVVGDKLGWLVPPGGPIAYATWAYNKNFMVGDTLVFNFENGTQDVAKVTKAAFDDCNSTNPLANYTTAGPTISVLLDSEGEHYYICTFPRHCPLGQKLAINVTAGGSTAIAPSPGPSAGEPTPLPVSSAPSVAVAGFSVSFLFGAIAFLF
;
A
#
# COMPACT_ATOMS: atom_id res chain seq x y z
N MET A 1 -16.96 -2.00 -51.24
CA MET A 1 -17.65 -1.60 -49.99
C MET A 1 -17.18 -2.37 -48.77
N ALA A 2 -17.13 -3.72 -48.78
CA ALA A 2 -16.80 -4.56 -47.62
C ALA A 2 -15.64 -4.07 -46.72
N ARG A 3 -14.48 -3.69 -47.29
CA ARG A 3 -13.31 -3.21 -46.52
C ARG A 3 -13.58 -1.95 -45.66
N ARG A 4 -14.55 -1.09 -46.03
CA ARG A 4 -14.98 0.05 -45.18
C ARG A 4 -15.94 -0.39 -44.07
N ILE A 5 -16.80 -1.38 -44.35
CA ILE A 5 -17.75 -1.94 -43.37
C ILE A 5 -17.00 -2.66 -42.24
N CYS A 6 -15.99 -3.47 -42.56
CA CYS A 6 -15.17 -4.15 -41.54
C CYS A 6 -14.42 -3.17 -40.61
N VAL A 7 -13.90 -2.06 -41.15
CA VAL A 7 -13.22 -1.03 -40.32
C VAL A 7 -14.20 -0.30 -39.41
N VAL A 8 -15.41 0.03 -39.90
CA VAL A 8 -16.44 0.66 -39.06
C VAL A 8 -16.94 -0.30 -37.97
N LEU A 9 -17.17 -1.59 -38.27
CA LEU A 9 -17.53 -2.57 -37.23
C LEU A 9 -16.43 -2.74 -36.18
N ALA A 10 -15.15 -2.79 -36.58
CA ALA A 10 -14.04 -2.92 -35.64
C ALA A 10 -13.94 -1.71 -34.68
N ILE A 11 -14.18 -0.49 -35.18
CA ILE A 11 -14.16 0.74 -34.36
C ILE A 11 -15.36 0.77 -33.39
N VAL A 12 -16.55 0.32 -33.81
CA VAL A 12 -17.74 0.26 -32.92
C VAL A 12 -17.59 -0.81 -31.84
N VAL A 13 -16.97 -1.96 -32.12
CA VAL A 13 -16.68 -2.99 -31.10
C VAL A 13 -15.59 -2.54 -30.13
N ALA A 14 -14.55 -1.83 -30.60
CA ALA A 14 -13.52 -1.25 -29.73
C ALA A 14 -14.06 -0.15 -28.78
N ALA A 15 -15.12 0.57 -29.19
CA ALA A 15 -15.77 1.59 -28.37
C ALA A 15 -16.72 1.03 -27.28
N LEU A 16 -16.97 -0.28 -27.26
CA LEU A 16 -17.87 -0.94 -26.31
C LEU A 16 -17.15 -1.75 -25.22
N LEU A 17 -15.81 -1.71 -25.15
CA LEU A 17 -15.08 -2.07 -23.93
C LEU A 17 -15.20 -0.93 -22.90
N GLN A 18 -16.42 -0.75 -22.39
CA GLN A 18 -16.62 -0.07 -21.11
C GLN A 18 -16.01 -0.95 -20.02
N CYS A 19 -14.85 -0.55 -19.49
CA CYS A 19 -14.33 -1.12 -18.25
C CYS A 19 -15.33 -0.81 -17.13
N SER A 20 -16.20 -1.76 -16.83
CA SER A 20 -17.01 -1.75 -15.61
C SER A 20 -16.08 -1.73 -14.41
N ALA A 21 -16.05 -0.60 -13.68
CA ALA A 21 -15.36 -0.53 -12.41
C ALA A 21 -15.92 -1.61 -11.50
N ALA A 22 -15.06 -2.49 -10.99
CA ALA A 22 -15.48 -3.56 -10.10
C ALA A 22 -15.95 -2.96 -8.78
N GLN A 23 -17.25 -3.12 -8.48
CA GLN A 23 -17.86 -2.70 -7.23
C GLN A 23 -17.23 -3.48 -6.07
N THR A 24 -16.61 -2.78 -5.13
CA THR A 24 -15.91 -3.41 -3.99
C THR A 24 -16.87 -3.60 -2.83
N THR A 25 -16.71 -4.69 -2.09
CA THR A 25 -17.44 -4.95 -0.84
C THR A 25 -16.46 -4.87 0.33
N HIS A 26 -16.71 -3.98 1.30
CA HIS A 26 -15.90 -3.81 2.50
C HIS A 26 -16.67 -4.35 3.71
N VAL A 27 -16.11 -5.36 4.38
CA VAL A 27 -16.70 -5.93 5.61
C VAL A 27 -16.23 -5.11 6.82
N VAL A 28 -17.15 -4.39 7.45
CA VAL A 28 -16.82 -3.41 8.48
C VAL A 28 -16.28 -4.07 9.74
N GLY A 29 -15.02 -3.76 10.05
CA GLY A 29 -14.28 -4.30 11.19
C GLY A 29 -13.60 -5.65 10.92
N ASP A 30 -13.67 -6.18 9.70
CA ASP A 30 -13.13 -7.51 9.35
C ASP A 30 -13.60 -8.58 10.37
N ASP A 31 -12.68 -9.36 10.96
CA ASP A 31 -12.98 -10.38 11.97
C ASP A 31 -13.54 -9.81 13.29
N LEU A 32 -13.39 -8.51 13.58
CA LEU A 32 -14.01 -7.86 14.74
C LEU A 32 -15.53 -7.70 14.55
N GLY A 33 -15.99 -7.57 13.30
CA GLY A 33 -17.37 -7.21 12.97
C GLY A 33 -17.82 -5.86 13.53
N TRP A 34 -19.14 -5.66 13.57
CA TRP A 34 -19.79 -4.43 14.05
C TRP A 34 -20.31 -4.58 15.49
N GLN A 35 -19.48 -4.17 16.44
CA GLN A 35 -19.76 -4.23 17.88
C GLN A 35 -19.15 -3.04 18.64
N VAL A 36 -19.27 -3.02 19.97
CA VAL A 36 -18.52 -2.06 20.79
C VAL A 36 -17.06 -2.53 20.81
N PRO A 37 -16.11 -1.75 20.27
CA PRO A 37 -14.75 -2.22 20.07
C PRO A 37 -13.93 -2.11 21.37
N PRO A 38 -13.06 -3.09 21.67
CA PRO A 38 -12.02 -2.91 22.68
C PRO A 38 -11.13 -1.71 22.30
N GLY A 39 -11.05 -0.70 23.17
CA GLY A 39 -10.30 0.55 22.91
C GLY A 39 -11.13 1.71 22.35
N GLY A 40 -12.44 1.55 22.14
CA GLY A 40 -13.33 2.66 21.76
C GLY A 40 -13.25 3.06 20.28
N SER A 41 -13.70 4.28 19.96
CA SER A 41 -13.98 4.74 18.57
C SER A 41 -12.81 4.67 17.59
N ILE A 42 -11.58 4.50 18.10
CA ILE A 42 -10.38 4.39 17.28
C ILE A 42 -10.39 3.15 16.38
N ALA A 43 -11.00 2.03 16.80
CA ALA A 43 -10.95 0.78 16.03
C ALA A 43 -11.58 0.91 14.63
N TYR A 44 -12.80 1.44 14.53
CA TYR A 44 -13.46 1.65 13.23
C TYR A 44 -12.85 2.80 12.45
N ALA A 45 -12.25 3.80 13.10
CA ALA A 45 -11.51 4.84 12.40
C ALA A 45 -10.23 4.27 11.74
N THR A 46 -9.51 3.39 12.43
CA THR A 46 -8.35 2.67 11.87
C THR A 46 -8.78 1.71 10.76
N TRP A 47 -9.85 0.92 10.96
CA TRP A 47 -10.41 0.07 9.90
C TRP A 47 -10.87 0.89 8.67
N ALA A 48 -11.60 1.99 8.88
CA ALA A 48 -12.05 2.87 7.80
C ALA A 48 -10.89 3.37 6.96
N SER A 49 -9.83 3.77 7.65
CA SER A 49 -8.65 4.32 6.99
C SER A 49 -7.96 3.26 6.12
N LEU A 50 -7.92 1.98 6.54
CA LEU A 50 -7.38 0.83 5.79
C LEU A 50 -8.04 0.58 4.41
N GLN A 51 -9.14 1.26 4.09
CA GLN A 51 -9.95 1.04 2.90
C GLN A 51 -9.92 2.24 1.95
N THR A 52 -10.12 1.99 0.65
CA THR A 52 -10.45 3.03 -0.34
C THR A 52 -11.90 2.86 -0.74
N PHE A 53 -12.75 3.85 -0.43
CA PHE A 53 -14.16 3.84 -0.77
C PHE A 53 -14.45 4.66 -2.03
N LYS A 54 -15.16 4.06 -2.98
CA LYS A 54 -15.61 4.67 -4.23
C LYS A 54 -17.12 4.66 -4.34
N VAL A 55 -17.66 5.58 -5.14
CA VAL A 55 -19.08 5.55 -5.51
C VAL A 55 -19.42 4.20 -6.18
N GLY A 56 -20.45 3.55 -5.67
CA GLY A 56 -20.85 2.20 -6.01
C GLY A 56 -20.49 1.17 -4.95
N ASP A 57 -19.38 1.29 -4.22
CA ASP A 57 -18.92 0.26 -3.28
C ASP A 57 -19.95 -0.02 -2.17
N THR A 58 -19.89 -1.21 -1.57
CA THR A 58 -20.84 -1.64 -0.53
C THR A 58 -20.13 -1.85 0.82
N LEU A 59 -20.64 -1.24 1.88
CA LEU A 59 -20.30 -1.60 3.26
C LEU A 59 -21.20 -2.74 3.73
N VAL A 60 -20.61 -3.77 4.35
CA VAL A 60 -21.32 -4.88 5.00
C VAL A 60 -21.00 -4.89 6.49
N PHE A 61 -22.03 -4.75 7.32
CA PHE A 61 -21.93 -4.74 8.78
C PHE A 61 -22.44 -6.08 9.33
N ASN A 62 -21.53 -6.88 9.89
CA ASN A 62 -21.84 -8.14 10.55
C ASN A 62 -21.99 -7.92 12.06
N PHE A 63 -23.19 -8.11 12.60
CA PHE A 63 -23.49 -7.96 14.03
C PHE A 63 -24.47 -9.02 14.55
N LYS A 64 -24.69 -9.06 15.86
CA LYS A 64 -25.66 -9.95 16.49
C LYS A 64 -27.06 -9.31 16.47
N ASN A 65 -27.99 -9.96 15.75
CA ASN A 65 -29.41 -9.61 15.71
C ASN A 65 -30.00 -9.38 17.11
N ASP A 66 -31.06 -8.57 17.16
CA ASP A 66 -31.84 -8.21 18.37
C ASP A 66 -31.07 -7.46 19.47
N THR A 67 -29.74 -7.32 19.36
CA THR A 67 -28.88 -6.68 20.37
C THR A 67 -28.00 -5.56 19.82
N GLN A 68 -27.91 -5.45 18.50
CA GLN A 68 -27.08 -4.50 17.75
C GLN A 68 -27.82 -4.08 16.48
N ASP A 69 -27.46 -2.90 15.98
CA ASP A 69 -28.00 -2.28 14.79
C ASP A 69 -26.93 -1.41 14.12
N VAL A 70 -27.27 -0.87 12.95
CA VAL A 70 -26.47 0.16 12.28
C VAL A 70 -27.37 1.20 11.63
N ALA A 71 -27.05 2.47 11.87
CA ALA A 71 -27.75 3.60 11.29
C ALA A 71 -26.79 4.49 10.48
N LYS A 72 -27.16 4.85 9.25
CA LYS A 72 -26.56 5.98 8.51
C LYS A 72 -27.12 7.27 9.11
N VAL A 73 -26.26 8.22 9.49
CA VAL A 73 -26.65 9.45 10.22
C VAL A 73 -25.95 10.69 9.65
N THR A 74 -26.36 11.88 10.09
CA THR A 74 -25.65 13.13 9.75
C THR A 74 -24.36 13.27 10.58
N LYS A 75 -23.43 14.12 10.15
CA LYS A 75 -22.20 14.44 10.89
C LYS A 75 -22.47 14.87 12.34
N ALA A 76 -23.43 15.79 12.54
CA ALA A 76 -23.82 16.26 13.87
C ALA A 76 -24.42 15.14 14.74
N ALA A 77 -25.25 14.26 14.16
CA ALA A 77 -25.80 13.12 14.87
C ALA A 77 -24.73 12.07 15.22
N TYR A 78 -23.75 11.85 14.34
CA TYR A 78 -22.57 11.03 14.61
C TYR A 78 -21.71 11.59 15.75
N GLU A 79 -21.38 12.88 15.71
CA GLU A 79 -20.60 13.57 16.74
C GLU A 79 -21.29 13.51 18.11
N ALA A 80 -22.60 13.78 18.15
CA ALA A 80 -23.42 13.72 19.36
C ALA A 80 -23.84 12.30 19.79
N CYS A 81 -23.56 11.26 19.00
CA CYS A 81 -24.11 9.90 19.15
C CYS A 81 -25.65 9.87 19.28
N ASN A 82 -26.34 10.69 18.49
CA ASN A 82 -27.79 10.79 18.47
C ASN A 82 -28.38 9.80 17.44
N GLY A 83 -29.01 8.74 17.96
CA GLY A 83 -29.67 7.71 17.15
C GLY A 83 -31.17 7.95 16.88
N THR A 84 -31.76 9.05 17.35
CA THR A 84 -33.23 9.22 17.39
C THR A 84 -33.84 9.36 15.99
N ASN A 85 -33.21 10.15 15.11
CA ASN A 85 -33.68 10.41 13.74
C ASN A 85 -32.57 10.06 12.72
N PRO A 86 -32.33 8.77 12.44
CA PRO A 86 -31.33 8.36 11.47
C PRO A 86 -31.79 8.60 10.03
N ILE A 87 -30.84 8.71 9.09
CA ILE A 87 -31.10 8.79 7.65
C ILE A 87 -31.61 7.43 7.14
N SER A 88 -31.04 6.35 7.67
CA SER A 88 -31.46 4.97 7.45
C SER A 88 -31.02 4.13 8.64
N LEU A 89 -31.82 3.12 9.00
CA LEU A 89 -31.57 2.19 10.11
C LEU A 89 -31.78 0.76 9.62
N ILE A 90 -30.84 -0.13 9.93
CA ILE A 90 -30.95 -1.56 9.68
C ILE A 90 -30.64 -2.30 10.98
N SER A 91 -31.62 -3.06 11.48
CA SER A 91 -31.56 -3.83 12.73
C SER A 91 -31.32 -5.33 12.52
N THR A 92 -31.15 -5.76 11.27
CA THR A 92 -30.88 -7.16 10.89
C THR A 92 -29.52 -7.30 10.21
N SER A 93 -28.83 -8.38 10.57
CA SER A 93 -27.48 -8.72 10.13
C SER A 93 -27.52 -9.86 9.08
N PRO A 94 -26.69 -9.81 8.02
CA PRO A 94 -25.75 -8.74 7.70
C PRO A 94 -26.46 -7.51 7.10
N ALA A 95 -26.17 -6.32 7.62
CA ALA A 95 -26.70 -5.07 7.06
C ALA A 95 -25.78 -4.56 5.95
N SER A 96 -26.35 -4.13 4.82
CA SER A 96 -25.58 -3.62 3.68
C SER A 96 -25.96 -2.19 3.31
N PHE A 97 -24.97 -1.34 3.05
CA PHE A 97 -25.15 0.01 2.54
C PHE A 97 -24.33 0.22 1.27
N ILE A 98 -25.00 0.59 0.18
CA ILE A 98 -24.33 1.04 -1.05
C ILE A 98 -23.88 2.48 -0.85
N LEU A 99 -22.66 2.80 -1.30
CA LEU A 99 -22.06 4.12 -1.26
C LEU A 99 -22.42 4.85 -2.55
N ASP A 100 -23.64 5.39 -2.57
CA ASP A 100 -24.30 6.00 -3.72
C ASP A 100 -23.86 7.44 -4.03
N THR A 101 -23.27 8.13 -3.06
CA THR A 101 -22.83 9.52 -3.14
C THR A 101 -21.36 9.69 -2.77
N GLU A 102 -20.73 10.76 -3.28
CA GLU A 102 -19.39 11.19 -2.84
C GLU A 102 -19.44 11.93 -1.49
N GLY A 103 -18.30 12.00 -0.81
CA GLY A 103 -18.11 12.77 0.42
C GLY A 103 -18.17 11.97 1.71
N GLU A 104 -18.37 12.66 2.84
CA GLU A 104 -18.32 12.05 4.17
C GLU A 104 -19.61 11.27 4.51
N HIS A 105 -19.49 9.98 4.82
CA HIS A 105 -20.61 9.13 5.26
C HIS A 105 -20.37 8.67 6.71
N TYR A 106 -21.43 8.67 7.52
CA TYR A 106 -21.36 8.43 8.96
C TYR A 106 -22.34 7.34 9.39
N PHE A 107 -21.84 6.41 10.22
CA PHE A 107 -22.61 5.28 10.73
C PHE A 107 -22.42 5.11 12.23
N ILE A 108 -23.49 4.75 12.96
CA ILE A 108 -23.46 4.50 14.41
C ILE A 108 -24.32 3.29 14.77
N GLY A 109 -23.98 2.59 15.86
CA GLY A 109 -24.94 1.72 16.56
C GLY A 109 -25.81 2.58 17.48
N THR A 110 -27.14 2.50 17.34
CA THR A 110 -28.07 3.41 18.05
C THR A 110 -28.48 2.89 19.42
N LEU A 111 -28.37 1.57 19.65
CA LEU A 111 -28.77 0.95 20.91
C LEU A 111 -27.84 1.34 22.07
N ASP A 112 -28.46 1.63 23.22
CA ASP A 112 -27.80 1.97 24.49
C ASP A 112 -26.74 3.08 24.36
N ARG A 113 -25.55 2.88 24.96
CA ARG A 113 -24.40 3.78 24.87
C ARG A 113 -23.37 3.33 23.82
N ARG A 114 -23.74 2.43 22.90
CA ARG A 114 -22.78 1.75 22.01
C ARG A 114 -21.98 2.71 21.15
N CYS A 115 -22.62 3.71 20.53
CA CYS A 115 -21.92 4.77 19.79
C CYS A 115 -20.92 5.53 20.68
N ALA A 116 -21.31 5.91 21.90
CA ALA A 116 -20.45 6.64 22.84
C ALA A 116 -19.27 5.78 23.34
N LEU A 117 -19.44 4.47 23.38
CA LEU A 117 -18.38 3.48 23.64
C LEU A 117 -17.57 3.10 22.38
N GLY A 118 -17.82 3.74 21.24
CA GLY A 118 -17.00 3.60 20.04
C GLY A 118 -17.58 2.79 18.89
N GLN A 119 -18.80 2.26 18.98
CA GLN A 119 -19.49 1.61 17.86
C GLN A 119 -20.00 2.65 16.85
N LYS A 120 -19.06 3.30 16.15
CA LYS A 120 -19.28 4.38 15.19
C LYS A 120 -18.18 4.40 14.13
N LEU A 121 -18.56 4.65 12.87
CA LEU A 121 -17.71 4.65 11.69
C LEU A 121 -17.92 5.96 10.90
N ALA A 122 -16.83 6.59 10.48
CA ALA A 122 -16.86 7.68 9.50
C ALA A 122 -15.93 7.31 8.33
N ILE A 123 -16.40 7.53 7.10
CA ILE A 123 -15.65 7.27 5.87
C ILE A 123 -15.76 8.48 4.92
N ASN A 124 -14.87 8.56 3.94
CA ASN A 124 -14.98 9.52 2.84
C ASN A 124 -14.98 8.77 1.50
N VAL A 125 -16.06 8.93 0.73
CA VAL A 125 -16.29 8.27 -0.54
C VAL A 125 -15.80 9.15 -1.69
N THR A 126 -15.06 8.57 -2.64
CA THR A 126 -14.50 9.28 -3.79
C THR A 126 -15.17 8.88 -5.10
N ALA A 127 -15.07 9.73 -6.12
CA ALA A 127 -15.59 9.46 -7.45
C ALA A 127 -15.17 8.08 -7.99
N SER A 128 -16.14 7.36 -8.59
CA SER A 128 -15.87 6.18 -9.39
C SER A 128 -15.32 6.60 -10.76
N SER A 129 -14.04 6.97 -10.79
CA SER A 129 -13.37 7.32 -12.05
C SER A 129 -13.15 6.07 -12.90
N PRO A 130 -13.44 6.11 -14.21
CA PRO A 130 -12.94 5.08 -15.12
C PRO A 130 -11.41 5.10 -15.07
N VAL A 131 -10.81 3.94 -14.80
CA VAL A 131 -9.35 3.81 -14.60
C VAL A 131 -8.62 4.29 -15.86
N PRO A 132 -7.84 5.39 -15.80
CA PRO A 132 -6.98 5.78 -16.90
C PRO A 132 -5.89 4.72 -17.08
N ALA A 133 -5.46 4.47 -18.31
CA ALA A 133 -4.30 3.61 -18.56
C ALA A 133 -3.08 4.13 -17.76
N PRO A 134 -2.23 3.24 -17.22
CA PRO A 134 -1.16 3.64 -16.31
C PRO A 134 -0.10 4.50 -17.03
N THR A 135 -0.19 5.81 -16.82
CA THR A 135 0.88 6.75 -17.17
C THR A 135 2.08 6.52 -16.25
N PRO A 136 3.33 6.53 -16.75
CA PRO A 136 4.51 6.48 -15.88
C PRO A 136 4.50 7.64 -14.88
N SER A 137 4.46 7.32 -13.58
CA SER A 137 4.50 8.32 -12.51
C SER A 137 5.82 9.09 -12.53
N ALA A 138 5.74 10.41 -12.35
CA ALA A 138 6.92 11.24 -12.13
C ALA A 138 7.66 10.82 -10.84
N PRO A 139 9.00 10.98 -10.76
CA PRO A 139 9.75 10.61 -9.56
C PRO A 139 9.31 11.43 -8.34
N ARG A 140 8.95 10.74 -7.26
CA ARG A 140 8.67 11.36 -5.96
C ARG A 140 9.98 11.74 -5.27
N THR A 141 10.09 12.95 -4.74
CA THR A 141 11.21 13.34 -3.87
C THR A 141 11.09 12.67 -2.49
N PRO A 142 12.21 12.35 -1.81
CA PRO A 142 12.19 11.87 -0.43
C PRO A 142 11.32 12.72 0.51
N VAL A 143 10.58 12.06 1.41
CA VAL A 143 9.69 12.67 2.38
C VAL A 143 10.17 12.41 3.80
N THR A 144 10.13 13.45 4.64
CA THR A 144 10.40 13.35 6.08
C THR A 144 9.08 13.22 6.85
N TYR A 145 8.98 12.17 7.66
CA TYR A 145 7.82 11.82 8.48
C TYR A 145 8.13 11.98 9.97
N VAL A 146 7.47 12.93 10.64
CA VAL A 146 7.60 13.11 12.10
C VAL A 146 6.70 12.10 12.81
N VAL A 147 7.30 11.15 13.52
CA VAL A 147 6.59 10.03 14.17
C VAL A 147 5.70 10.55 15.30
N GLY A 148 4.40 10.25 15.21
CA GLY A 148 3.38 10.77 16.12
C GLY A 148 2.93 12.20 15.85
N ASP A 149 3.46 12.87 14.81
CA ASP A 149 3.19 14.27 14.48
C ASP A 149 3.39 15.20 15.70
N LYS A 150 2.30 15.71 16.29
CA LYS A 150 2.33 16.56 17.51
C LYS A 150 2.39 15.79 18.82
N LEU A 151 2.08 14.49 18.81
CA LEU A 151 2.24 13.59 19.97
C LEU A 151 3.72 13.30 20.24
N GLY A 152 4.53 13.26 19.18
CA GLY A 152 5.89 12.76 19.22
C GLY A 152 5.97 11.25 19.49
N TRP A 153 7.18 10.80 19.80
CA TRP A 153 7.46 9.48 20.32
C TRP A 153 7.34 9.53 21.85
N LEU A 154 6.44 8.71 22.41
CA LEU A 154 6.16 8.55 23.83
C LEU A 154 5.28 7.31 24.07
N VAL A 155 5.02 6.95 25.34
CA VAL A 155 4.00 5.94 25.66
C VAL A 155 2.61 6.52 25.43
N PRO A 156 1.86 6.07 24.41
CA PRO A 156 0.67 6.76 23.98
C PRO A 156 -0.46 6.66 25.02
N PRO A 157 -1.10 7.77 25.42
CA PRO A 157 -2.20 7.73 26.40
C PRO A 157 -3.46 7.00 25.89
N GLY A 158 -3.53 6.71 24.58
CA GLY A 158 -4.56 5.86 23.95
C GLY A 158 -4.16 4.40 23.72
N GLY A 159 -2.99 3.96 24.22
CA GLY A 159 -2.52 2.58 24.09
C GLY A 159 -1.97 2.22 22.69
N PRO A 160 -1.75 0.92 22.40
CA PRO A 160 -0.87 0.44 21.34
C PRO A 160 -1.27 0.74 19.89
N ILE A 161 -2.46 1.27 19.65
CA ILE A 161 -2.95 1.59 18.32
C ILE A 161 -2.42 2.93 17.78
N ALA A 162 -1.87 3.80 18.64
CA ALA A 162 -1.57 5.20 18.28
C ALA A 162 -0.56 5.33 17.12
N TYR A 163 0.56 4.62 17.16
CA TYR A 163 1.58 4.69 16.09
C TYR A 163 1.19 3.92 14.84
N ALA A 164 0.40 2.84 14.96
CA ALA A 164 -0.20 2.18 13.81
C ALA A 164 -1.16 3.13 13.08
N THR A 165 -2.01 3.87 13.83
CA THR A 165 -2.90 4.90 13.28
C THR A 165 -2.10 6.07 12.68
N TRP A 166 -1.01 6.50 13.33
CA TRP A 166 -0.15 7.54 12.76
C TRP A 166 0.51 7.10 11.44
N ALA A 167 1.03 5.88 11.37
CA ALA A 167 1.64 5.32 10.16
C ALA A 167 0.63 5.14 9.03
N TYR A 168 -0.65 5.05 9.38
CA TYR A 168 -1.70 4.73 8.44
C TYR A 168 -1.86 5.82 7.34
N ASN A 169 -2.11 5.38 6.11
CA ASN A 169 -2.17 6.18 4.87
C ASN A 169 -0.88 6.96 4.53
N LYS A 170 0.24 6.66 5.18
CA LYS A 170 1.55 7.17 4.78
C LYS A 170 2.21 6.12 3.88
N ASN A 171 2.53 6.51 2.65
CA ASN A 171 3.30 5.67 1.74
C ASN A 171 4.80 5.89 1.98
N PHE A 172 5.43 4.98 2.74
CA PHE A 172 6.87 5.01 2.96
C PHE A 172 7.61 4.40 1.76
N MET A 173 8.64 5.09 1.31
CA MET A 173 9.51 4.69 0.20
C MET A 173 10.98 4.65 0.64
N VAL A 174 11.79 3.85 -0.05
CA VAL A 174 13.25 3.94 0.10
C VAL A 174 13.72 5.36 -0.22
N GLY A 175 14.49 5.94 0.71
CA GLY A 175 14.93 7.34 0.72
C GLY A 175 14.14 8.25 1.67
N ASP A 176 12.92 7.88 2.06
CA ASP A 176 12.15 8.63 3.07
C ASP A 176 12.85 8.57 4.45
N THR A 177 12.55 9.52 5.35
CA THR A 177 13.16 9.60 6.69
C THR A 177 12.10 9.65 7.78
N LEU A 178 12.21 8.79 8.80
CA LEU A 178 11.44 8.89 10.04
C LEU A 178 12.15 9.81 11.04
N VAL A 179 11.41 10.70 11.70
CA VAL A 179 11.93 11.58 12.75
C VAL A 179 11.16 11.32 14.05
N PHE A 180 11.83 10.72 15.02
CA PHE A 180 11.30 10.44 16.36
C PHE A 180 11.70 11.58 17.30
N ASN A 181 10.73 12.34 17.79
CA ASN A 181 10.96 13.40 18.79
C ASN A 181 10.49 12.92 20.16
N PHE A 182 11.36 12.97 21.17
CA PHE A 182 11.08 12.50 22.53
C PHE A 182 11.87 13.31 23.57
N GLU A 183 11.53 13.17 24.85
CA GLU A 183 12.29 13.80 25.94
C GLU A 183 13.63 13.09 26.16
N ASN A 184 14.73 13.86 26.17
CA ASN A 184 16.07 13.31 26.24
C ASN A 184 16.29 12.48 27.52
N GLY A 185 16.72 11.22 27.35
CA GLY A 185 17.01 10.30 28.45
C GLY A 185 15.82 9.58 29.08
N THR A 186 14.59 9.83 28.65
CA THR A 186 13.39 9.11 29.16
C THR A 186 12.91 8.01 28.21
N GLN A 187 13.43 7.97 26.97
CA GLN A 187 13.00 7.10 25.88
C GLN A 187 14.13 6.87 24.88
N ASP A 188 13.96 5.87 24.01
CA ASP A 188 14.85 5.55 22.89
C ASP A 188 14.09 4.98 21.68
N VAL A 189 14.83 4.65 20.61
CA VAL A 189 14.31 3.96 19.43
C VAL A 189 15.24 2.80 19.10
N ALA A 190 14.70 1.59 18.97
CA ALA A 190 15.41 0.43 18.46
C ALA A 190 14.66 -0.19 17.28
N LYS A 191 15.37 -0.48 16.17
CA LYS A 191 14.85 -1.30 15.06
C LYS A 191 14.97 -2.78 15.45
N VAL A 192 13.91 -3.54 15.26
CA VAL A 192 13.82 -4.95 15.71
C VAL A 192 13.20 -5.85 14.63
N THR A 193 13.24 -7.17 14.84
CA THR A 193 12.51 -8.14 14.00
C THR A 193 11.02 -8.11 14.32
N LYS A 194 10.18 -8.67 13.43
CA LYS A 194 8.72 -8.77 13.67
C LYS A 194 8.40 -9.47 14.99
N ALA A 195 8.99 -10.64 15.26
CA ALA A 195 8.75 -11.38 16.49
C ALA A 195 9.14 -10.56 17.73
N ALA A 196 10.29 -9.88 17.69
CA ALA A 196 10.71 -9.00 18.78
C ALA A 196 9.80 -7.78 18.96
N PHE A 197 9.20 -7.25 17.89
CA PHE A 197 8.18 -6.21 17.94
C PHE A 197 6.85 -6.71 18.53
N ASP A 198 6.41 -7.91 18.15
CA ASP A 198 5.18 -8.53 18.64
C ASP A 198 5.29 -8.77 20.16
N ASP A 199 6.38 -9.42 20.61
CA ASP A 199 6.69 -9.77 22.01
C ASP A 199 7.23 -8.59 22.85
N CYS A 200 7.54 -7.44 22.24
CA CYS A 200 8.25 -6.33 22.87
C CYS A 200 9.62 -6.71 23.49
N ASN A 201 10.36 -7.59 22.79
CA ASN A 201 11.68 -8.06 23.19
C ASN A 201 12.77 -7.09 22.69
N SER A 202 13.49 -6.47 23.62
CA SER A 202 14.60 -5.54 23.34
C SER A 202 16.00 -6.13 23.51
N THR A 203 16.13 -7.44 23.76
CA THR A 203 17.42 -8.08 24.08
C THR A 203 18.42 -8.05 22.93
N ASN A 204 17.95 -8.23 21.69
CA ASN A 204 18.79 -8.31 20.48
C ASN A 204 18.19 -7.44 19.36
N PRO A 205 18.31 -6.10 19.42
CA PRO A 205 17.83 -5.22 18.37
C PRO A 205 18.68 -5.33 17.10
N LEU A 206 18.07 -5.12 15.93
CA LEU A 206 18.76 -5.04 14.64
C LEU A 206 19.59 -3.76 14.52
N ALA A 207 19.10 -2.67 15.09
CA ALA A 207 19.84 -1.43 15.31
C ALA A 207 19.29 -0.74 16.55
N ASN A 208 20.16 -0.08 17.31
CA ASN A 208 19.76 0.73 18.47
C ASN A 208 20.18 2.18 18.26
N TYR A 209 19.24 3.11 18.44
CA TYR A 209 19.44 4.54 18.25
C TYR A 209 19.25 5.22 19.62
N THR A 210 20.35 5.47 20.33
CA THR A 210 20.34 5.85 21.76
C THR A 210 21.26 7.04 22.11
N THR A 211 21.77 7.78 21.11
CA THR A 211 22.99 8.60 21.29
C THR A 211 22.92 10.06 20.80
N ALA A 212 21.73 10.58 20.43
CA ALA A 212 21.62 11.89 19.75
C ALA A 212 20.54 12.86 20.28
N GLY A 213 20.36 12.95 21.60
CA GLY A 213 19.49 13.97 22.21
C GLY A 213 17.98 13.74 21.97
N PRO A 214 17.14 14.79 21.96
CA PRO A 214 15.67 14.67 21.94
C PRO A 214 15.06 14.32 20.56
N THR A 215 15.88 14.13 19.53
CA THR A 215 15.42 13.86 18.16
C THR A 215 16.31 12.82 17.49
N ILE A 216 15.72 11.74 17.00
CA ILE A 216 16.40 10.71 16.21
C ILE A 216 15.81 10.67 14.81
N SER A 217 16.69 10.76 13.80
CA SER A 217 16.33 10.60 12.39
C SER A 217 16.80 9.23 11.89
N VAL A 218 15.89 8.45 11.29
CA VAL A 218 16.17 7.14 10.70
C VAL A 218 15.84 7.20 9.21
N LEU A 219 16.85 7.00 8.37
CA LEU A 219 16.68 6.84 6.92
C LEU A 219 16.04 5.46 6.64
N LEU A 220 15.08 5.42 5.72
CA LEU A 220 14.50 4.18 5.21
C LEU A 220 15.31 3.75 3.99
N ASP A 221 16.31 2.91 4.22
CA ASP A 221 17.34 2.51 3.25
C ASP A 221 17.04 1.18 2.53
N SER A 222 16.07 0.40 3.02
CA SER A 222 15.64 -0.88 2.43
C SER A 222 14.13 -0.96 2.25
N GLU A 223 13.69 -1.76 1.27
CA GLU A 223 12.29 -2.16 1.14
C GLU A 223 11.87 -3.15 2.24
N GLY A 224 10.57 -3.43 2.32
CA GLY A 224 9.97 -4.43 3.20
C GLY A 224 9.45 -3.86 4.52
N GLU A 225 9.15 -4.73 5.48
CA GLU A 225 8.63 -4.35 6.79
C GLU A 225 9.74 -3.86 7.73
N HIS A 226 9.53 -2.71 8.37
CA HIS A 226 10.42 -2.18 9.41
C HIS A 226 9.65 -2.00 10.71
N TYR A 227 10.23 -2.46 11.81
CA TYR A 227 9.63 -2.42 13.14
C TYR A 227 10.53 -1.68 14.11
N TYR A 228 9.94 -0.77 14.87
CA TYR A 228 10.61 0.08 15.84
C TYR A 228 9.92 -0.01 17.20
N ILE A 229 10.70 -0.09 18.28
CA ILE A 229 10.21 -0.12 19.66
C ILE A 229 11.00 0.88 20.51
N CYS A 230 10.39 1.32 21.61
CA CYS A 230 11.13 1.89 22.74
C CYS A 230 11.50 0.74 23.71
N THR A 231 12.77 0.64 24.08
CA THR A 231 13.33 -0.45 24.90
C THR A 231 13.13 -0.24 26.40
N PHE A 232 12.74 0.97 26.81
CA PHE A 232 12.50 1.32 28.21
C PHE A 232 11.43 0.41 28.84
N PRO A 233 11.60 -0.01 30.12
CA PRO A 233 10.69 -0.94 30.78
C PRO A 233 9.22 -0.50 30.69
N ARG A 234 8.36 -1.40 30.19
CA ARG A 234 6.92 -1.20 29.94
C ARG A 234 6.55 -0.26 28.79
N HIS A 235 7.46 0.45 28.13
CA HIS A 235 7.08 1.41 27.09
C HIS A 235 6.49 0.74 25.84
N CYS A 236 7.21 -0.22 25.23
CA CYS A 236 6.72 -1.00 24.11
C CYS A 236 5.36 -1.69 24.36
N PRO A 237 5.14 -2.47 25.45
CA PRO A 237 3.86 -3.16 25.67
C PRO A 237 2.70 -2.22 26.03
N LEU A 238 2.97 -1.00 26.50
CA LEU A 238 1.96 0.05 26.65
C LEU A 238 1.68 0.81 25.34
N GLY A 239 2.42 0.52 24.27
CA GLY A 239 2.13 0.99 22.92
C GLY A 239 3.19 1.83 22.23
N GLN A 240 4.35 2.03 22.85
CA GLN A 240 5.45 2.77 22.21
C GLN A 240 6.21 1.90 21.21
N LYS A 241 5.52 1.55 20.12
CA LYS A 241 6.04 0.74 19.02
C LYS A 241 5.40 1.11 17.68
N LEU A 242 6.19 1.15 16.62
CA LEU A 242 5.80 1.50 15.24
C LEU A 242 6.15 0.36 14.28
N ALA A 243 5.20 -0.03 13.44
CA ALA A 243 5.43 -0.91 12.29
C ALA A 243 5.08 -0.16 11.01
N ILE A 244 5.93 -0.26 9.98
CA ILE A 244 5.69 0.30 8.65
C ILE A 244 6.11 -0.70 7.57
N ASN A 245 5.55 -0.56 6.37
CA ASN A 245 6.04 -1.23 5.17
C ASN A 245 6.63 -0.19 4.20
N VAL A 246 7.84 -0.42 3.75
CA VAL A 246 8.61 0.47 2.87
C VAL A 246 8.62 -0.10 1.47
N THR A 247 8.15 0.69 0.52
CA THR A 247 8.07 0.35 -0.91
C THR A 247 9.31 0.85 -1.66
N ALA A 248 9.54 0.31 -2.86
CA ALA A 248 10.57 0.81 -3.76
C ALA A 248 10.47 2.33 -3.90
N GLY A 249 11.56 3.03 -3.57
CA GLY A 249 11.70 4.44 -3.94
C GLY A 249 11.69 4.57 -5.45
N GLY A 250 11.17 5.68 -5.95
CA GLY A 250 11.18 6.04 -7.38
C GLY A 250 12.58 6.37 -7.89
N SER A 251 13.53 5.45 -7.70
CA SER A 251 14.88 5.53 -8.25
C SER A 251 14.77 5.52 -9.76
N THR A 252 15.08 6.66 -10.37
CA THR A 252 15.54 6.70 -11.75
C THR A 252 16.65 5.69 -11.90
N ALA A 253 16.37 4.57 -12.57
CA ALA A 253 17.41 3.85 -13.27
C ALA A 253 18.03 4.87 -14.24
N ILE A 254 19.19 5.40 -13.86
CA ILE A 254 20.04 6.16 -14.78
C ILE A 254 20.37 5.15 -15.87
N ALA A 255 19.69 5.27 -17.01
CA ALA A 255 20.03 4.50 -18.19
C ALA A 255 21.54 4.67 -18.41
N PRO A 256 22.30 3.59 -18.60
CA PRO A 256 23.75 3.69 -18.75
C PRO A 256 24.03 4.68 -19.86
N SER A 257 24.80 5.72 -19.53
CA SER A 257 25.15 6.79 -20.46
C SER A 257 25.66 6.15 -21.76
N PRO A 258 25.16 6.54 -22.94
CA PRO A 258 25.65 5.98 -24.20
C PRO A 258 27.16 6.18 -24.25
N GLY A 259 27.89 5.05 -24.30
CA GLY A 259 29.35 5.07 -24.38
C GLY A 259 29.81 5.91 -25.57
N PRO A 260 31.02 6.50 -25.51
CA PRO A 260 31.49 7.39 -26.55
C PRO A 260 31.41 6.71 -27.91
N SER A 261 30.68 7.33 -28.85
CA SER A 261 30.52 6.83 -30.20
C SER A 261 31.90 6.58 -30.81
N ALA A 262 32.07 5.42 -31.44
CA ALA A 262 33.31 5.05 -32.08
C ALA A 262 33.75 6.14 -33.08
N GLY A 263 35.03 6.52 -33.01
CA GLY A 263 35.62 7.52 -33.89
C GLY A 263 35.58 7.09 -35.36
N GLU A 264 35.32 8.06 -36.22
CA GLU A 264 35.33 7.90 -37.68
C GLU A 264 36.73 7.50 -38.17
N PRO A 265 36.85 6.54 -39.12
CA PRO A 265 38.15 5.99 -39.52
C PRO A 265 38.86 6.87 -40.56
N THR A 266 39.93 7.55 -40.15
CA THR A 266 40.89 8.24 -41.02
C THR A 266 41.73 7.21 -41.82
N PRO A 267 42.11 7.47 -43.09
CA PRO A 267 42.50 6.40 -44.02
C PRO A 267 43.93 5.86 -43.87
N LEU A 268 44.10 4.62 -44.32
CA LEU A 268 45.38 3.88 -44.37
C LEU A 268 46.29 4.34 -45.53
N PRO A 269 47.61 4.14 -45.35
CA PRO A 269 48.44 3.60 -46.42
C PRO A 269 49.21 2.31 -46.01
N VAL A 270 49.21 1.34 -46.93
CA VAL A 270 50.25 0.31 -47.27
C VAL A 270 51.50 0.21 -46.37
N SER A 271 52.09 -0.95 -46.02
CA SER A 271 52.13 -2.29 -46.64
C SER A 271 52.90 -3.27 -45.70
N SER A 272 53.18 -4.57 -45.93
CA SER A 272 52.80 -5.60 -46.94
C SER A 272 53.36 -6.98 -46.52
N ALA A 273 52.59 -8.08 -46.62
CA ALA A 273 53.07 -9.45 -46.91
C ALA A 273 51.91 -10.48 -46.93
N PRO A 274 52.00 -11.59 -47.70
CA PRO A 274 50.85 -12.46 -47.97
C PRO A 274 50.93 -13.85 -47.32
N SER A 275 49.78 -14.55 -47.26
CA SER A 275 49.73 -16.02 -47.39
C SER A 275 48.35 -16.51 -47.88
N VAL A 276 48.27 -16.65 -49.20
CA VAL A 276 47.55 -17.66 -50.02
C VAL A 276 46.42 -18.46 -49.35
N ALA A 277 45.22 -18.32 -49.92
CA ALA A 277 44.07 -19.20 -49.69
C ALA A 277 44.10 -20.44 -50.62
N VAL A 278 43.37 -21.50 -50.24
CA VAL A 278 42.96 -22.57 -51.16
C VAL A 278 41.45 -22.78 -51.04
N ALA A 279 40.75 -22.74 -52.17
CA ALA A 279 39.30 -22.85 -52.25
C ALA A 279 38.85 -24.31 -52.44
N GLY A 280 37.60 -24.60 -52.03
CA GLY A 280 36.94 -25.86 -52.39
C GLY A 280 36.36 -25.83 -53.81
N PHE A 281 36.25 -26.99 -54.44
CA PHE A 281 35.49 -27.22 -55.66
C PHE A 281 34.73 -28.55 -55.59
N SER A 282 33.47 -28.53 -56.00
CA SER A 282 32.63 -29.72 -56.25
C SER A 282 33.03 -30.42 -57.54
N VAL A 283 32.82 -31.75 -57.63
CA VAL A 283 32.24 -32.46 -58.79
C VAL A 283 31.60 -33.78 -58.28
N SER A 284 30.53 -34.25 -58.95
CA SER A 284 29.74 -35.44 -58.63
C SER A 284 30.17 -36.70 -59.45
N PHE A 285 29.44 -37.83 -59.28
CA PHE A 285 29.39 -39.02 -60.17
C PHE A 285 30.62 -39.99 -60.10
N LEU A 286 30.55 -41.33 -60.28
CA LEU A 286 29.45 -42.32 -60.54
C LEU A 286 29.98 -43.80 -60.43
N PHE A 287 29.07 -44.78 -60.23
CA PHE A 287 29.18 -46.25 -60.49
C PHE A 287 30.12 -47.21 -59.69
N GLY A 288 29.67 -48.48 -59.60
CA GLY A 288 30.42 -49.69 -59.20
C GLY A 288 30.11 -50.17 -57.77
N ALA A 289 29.14 -51.05 -57.46
CA ALA A 289 28.80 -52.40 -57.97
C ALA A 289 29.75 -53.53 -57.50
N ILE A 290 29.16 -54.71 -57.21
CA ILE A 290 29.81 -56.00 -56.84
C ILE A 290 30.28 -56.07 -55.36
N ALA A 291 30.22 -57.20 -54.62
CA ALA A 291 29.14 -58.16 -54.31
C ALA A 291 29.71 -59.29 -53.41
N PHE A 292 28.83 -60.10 -52.81
CA PHE A 292 29.04 -61.47 -52.31
C PHE A 292 29.85 -61.74 -51.01
N LEU A 293 29.14 -62.42 -50.09
CA LEU A 293 29.57 -63.56 -49.23
C LEU A 293 30.66 -63.29 -48.16
N PHE A 294 30.55 -63.79 -46.92
CA PHE A 294 29.61 -64.72 -46.28
C PHE A 294 29.02 -64.12 -44.98
#